data_AF-A0A2N1VM06-F1
#
_entry.id   AF-A0A2N1VM06-F1
#
_cell.length_a   1.000
_cell.length_b   1.000
_cell.length_c   1.000
_cell.angle_alpha   90.00
_cell.angle_beta   90.00
_cell.angle_gamma   90.00
#
_symmetry.space_group_name_H-M   'P 1'
#
loop_
_entity.id
_entity.type
_entity.pdbx_description
1 polymer ?
#
loop_
_entity_poly.entity_id
_entity_poly.type
_entity_poly.pdbx_seq_one_letter_code
_entity_poly.pdbx_strand_id
1 'polypeptide(L)'
;MKNKTTNFIILIVLLAFHINAHSQENVGIGTTTPEVTALLDLVASDKGLLVPRLTTANRDAIAAPATGLLIYNTSNNRFEYYTGATWVPILTNGIISLDNSRIFVGNASNIATGVVLSGDATITNTGVLTIANDAITTAKISDTQVTNAKLATAIDATKLADGSVDNTEFQYLNGVTSNIQTQLDSK
;
A
#
# COMPACT_ATOMS: atom_id res chain seq x y z
N MET A 1 17.86 77.73 -38.97
CA MET A 1 16.71 76.86 -39.28
C MET A 1 17.06 75.38 -39.37
N LYS A 2 18.18 74.99 -40.00
CA LYS A 2 18.59 73.57 -40.17
C LYS A 2 18.59 72.74 -38.86
N ASN A 3 19.12 73.26 -37.76
CA ASN A 3 19.25 72.51 -36.49
C ASN A 3 17.89 72.20 -35.82
N LYS A 4 16.88 73.05 -36.03
CA LYS A 4 15.53 72.81 -35.49
C LYS A 4 14.83 71.67 -36.25
N THR A 5 15.04 71.58 -37.56
CA THR A 5 14.47 70.51 -38.40
C THR A 5 15.12 69.16 -38.12
N THR A 6 16.44 69.11 -37.94
CA THR A 6 17.16 67.86 -37.58
C THR A 6 16.73 67.33 -36.21
N ASN A 7 16.61 68.19 -35.20
CA ASN A 7 16.16 67.78 -33.85
C ASN A 7 14.70 67.31 -33.85
N PHE A 8 13.85 67.92 -34.67
CA PHE A 8 12.45 67.52 -34.81
C PHE A 8 12.31 66.16 -35.50
N ILE A 9 13.13 65.87 -36.51
CA ILE A 9 13.17 64.55 -37.17
C ILE A 9 13.68 63.47 -36.22
N ILE A 10 14.73 63.74 -35.44
CA ILE A 10 15.25 62.80 -34.42
C ILE A 10 14.18 62.50 -33.36
N LEU A 11 13.43 63.51 -32.91
CA LEU A 11 12.33 63.34 -31.96
C LEU A 11 11.21 62.47 -32.54
N ILE A 12 10.82 62.67 -33.80
CA ILE A 12 9.80 61.85 -34.49
C ILE A 12 10.28 60.41 -34.69
N VAL A 13 11.56 60.20 -35.03
CA VAL A 13 12.14 58.85 -35.17
C VAL A 13 12.21 58.13 -33.82
N LEU A 14 12.51 58.84 -32.73
CA LEU A 14 12.47 58.30 -31.35
C LEU A 14 11.04 57.96 -30.90
N LEU A 15 10.04 58.78 -31.26
CA LEU A 15 8.63 58.49 -30.99
C LEU A 15 8.04 57.37 -31.87
N ALA A 16 8.60 57.12 -33.06
CA ALA A 16 8.20 56.00 -33.91
C ALA A 16 8.78 54.64 -33.43
N PHE A 17 9.79 54.66 -32.56
CA PHE A 17 10.34 53.48 -31.88
C PHE A 17 9.53 53.10 -30.61
N HIS A 18 8.20 53.15 -30.68
CA HIS A 18 7.38 52.43 -29.71
C HIS A 18 7.47 50.93 -30.03
N ILE A 19 8.47 50.28 -29.45
CA ILE A 19 8.55 48.83 -29.42
C ILE A 19 7.32 48.37 -28.63
N ASN A 20 6.30 47.87 -29.33
CA ASN A 20 5.28 47.05 -28.70
C ASN A 20 5.98 45.75 -28.29
N ALA A 21 6.65 45.77 -27.14
CA ALA A 21 7.02 44.56 -26.46
C ALA A 21 5.70 43.92 -26.05
N HIS A 22 5.25 42.93 -26.83
CA HIS A 22 4.12 42.09 -26.45
C HIS A 22 4.46 41.48 -25.09
N SER A 23 3.67 41.81 -24.07
CA SER A 23 3.63 40.99 -22.86
C SER A 23 3.09 39.64 -23.30
N GLN A 24 3.96 38.64 -23.41
CA GLN A 24 3.49 37.27 -23.65
C GLN A 24 2.55 36.92 -22.48
N GLU A 25 1.36 36.40 -22.76
CA GLU A 25 0.39 35.97 -21.75
C GLU A 25 0.94 34.80 -20.91
N ASN A 26 1.95 34.08 -21.45
CA ASN A 26 2.69 33.02 -20.80
C ASN A 26 4.22 33.23 -20.93
N VAL A 27 4.99 32.56 -20.08
CA VAL A 27 6.45 32.58 -20.10
C VAL A 27 6.96 31.25 -20.65
N GLY A 28 7.66 31.28 -21.78
CA GLY A 28 8.43 30.14 -22.28
C GLY A 28 9.91 30.23 -21.92
N ILE A 29 10.48 29.14 -21.41
CA ILE A 29 11.93 28.99 -21.27
C ILE A 29 12.36 27.73 -22.02
N GLY A 30 13.23 27.90 -23.01
CA GLY A 30 13.64 26.80 -23.90
C GLY A 30 12.65 26.51 -25.05
N THR A 31 11.58 27.30 -25.17
CA THR A 31 10.61 27.25 -26.27
C THR A 31 10.23 28.67 -26.70
N THR A 32 9.99 28.88 -28.00
CA THR A 32 9.44 30.14 -28.55
C THR A 32 7.94 30.09 -28.75
N THR A 33 7.32 28.92 -28.53
CA THR A 33 5.89 28.66 -28.65
C THR A 33 5.44 27.96 -27.37
N PRO A 34 5.30 28.70 -26.25
CA PRO A 34 4.92 28.09 -24.98
C PRO A 34 3.49 27.56 -25.06
N GLU A 35 3.22 26.42 -24.40
CA GLU A 35 1.89 25.81 -24.36
C GLU A 35 0.80 26.80 -23.93
N VAL A 36 -0.29 26.90 -24.71
CA VAL A 36 -1.30 27.96 -24.54
C VAL A 36 -2.10 27.86 -23.24
N THR A 37 -2.10 26.69 -22.59
CA THR A 37 -2.75 26.47 -21.29
C THR A 37 -1.81 26.66 -20.10
N ALA A 38 -0.50 26.83 -20.35
CA ALA A 38 0.50 27.03 -19.31
C ALA A 38 0.86 28.52 -19.18
N LEU A 39 0.90 29.03 -17.95
CA LEU A 39 1.49 30.34 -17.66
C LEU A 39 3.04 30.30 -17.67
N LEU A 40 3.62 29.13 -17.39
CA LEU A 40 5.06 28.87 -17.46
C LEU A 40 5.29 27.53 -18.15
N ASP A 41 6.00 27.53 -19.26
CA ASP A 41 6.39 26.35 -20.01
C ASP A 41 7.92 26.24 -20.08
N LEU A 42 8.45 25.08 -19.68
CA LEU A 42 9.87 24.81 -19.51
C LEU A 42 10.26 23.61 -20.37
N VAL A 43 10.97 23.84 -21.47
CA VAL A 43 11.37 22.78 -22.40
C VAL A 43 12.89 22.62 -22.41
N ALA A 44 13.37 21.47 -21.95
CA ALA A 44 14.77 21.06 -21.99
C ALA A 44 14.89 19.53 -21.98
N SER A 45 15.96 18.98 -22.57
CA SER A 45 16.23 17.53 -22.57
C SER A 45 17.12 17.06 -21.41
N ASP A 46 17.81 17.98 -20.74
CA ASP A 46 18.83 17.71 -19.72
C ASP A 46 18.75 18.63 -18.48
N LYS A 47 17.67 19.43 -18.37
CA LYS A 47 17.44 20.38 -17.27
C LYS A 47 16.05 20.19 -16.67
N GLY A 48 15.86 20.69 -15.45
CA GLY A 48 14.58 20.72 -14.76
C GLY A 48 14.38 22.02 -13.97
N LEU A 49 13.26 22.10 -13.26
CA LEU A 49 12.94 23.21 -12.37
C LEU A 49 13.51 22.95 -10.97
N LEU A 50 14.36 23.86 -10.49
CA LEU A 50 14.78 23.86 -9.09
C LEU A 50 13.87 24.80 -8.29
N VAL A 51 13.00 24.22 -7.46
CA VAL A 51 12.15 24.96 -6.50
C VAL A 51 12.97 25.44 -5.29
N PRO A 52 12.48 26.39 -4.49
CA PRO A 52 13.17 26.82 -3.27
C PRO A 52 13.54 25.63 -2.37
N ARG A 53 14.81 25.58 -1.97
CA ARG A 53 15.36 24.52 -1.10
C ARG A 53 15.55 25.07 0.30
N LEU A 54 14.83 24.52 1.27
CA LEU A 54 14.80 25.04 2.65
C LEU A 54 15.04 23.92 3.65
N THR A 55 15.65 24.25 4.79
CA THR A 55 15.59 23.37 5.97
C THR A 55 14.17 23.40 6.54
N THR A 56 13.82 22.41 7.38
CA THR A 56 12.57 22.40 8.14
C THR A 56 12.35 23.72 8.90
N ALA A 57 13.39 24.24 9.57
CA ALA A 57 13.31 25.50 10.31
C ALA A 57 13.01 26.72 9.41
N ASN A 58 13.66 26.82 8.24
CA ASN A 58 13.43 27.93 7.32
C ASN A 58 12.04 27.87 6.66
N ARG A 59 11.56 26.66 6.36
CA ARG A 59 10.19 26.44 5.86
C ARG A 59 9.15 26.85 6.90
N ASP A 60 9.34 26.48 8.16
CA ASP A 60 8.41 26.81 9.26
C ASP A 60 8.42 28.29 9.62
N ALA A 61 9.50 29.00 9.28
CA ALA A 61 9.61 30.45 9.43
C ALA A 61 8.88 31.25 8.33
N ILE A 62 8.33 30.60 7.28
CA ILE A 62 7.54 31.28 6.26
C ILE A 62 6.22 31.73 6.91
N ALA A 63 6.04 33.04 7.04
CA ALA A 63 4.79 33.63 7.53
C ALA A 63 3.69 33.48 6.46
N ALA A 64 2.53 32.94 6.86
CA ALA A 64 1.35 32.79 6.01
C ALA A 64 1.64 32.21 4.59
N PRO A 65 2.19 30.98 4.50
CA PRO A 65 2.48 30.36 3.21
C PRO A 65 1.20 30.19 2.38
N ALA A 66 1.30 30.42 1.07
CA ALA A 66 0.16 30.24 0.16
C ALA A 66 -0.19 28.76 0.00
N THR A 67 -1.48 28.45 -0.12
CA THR A 67 -1.93 27.10 -0.49
C THR A 67 -1.34 26.69 -1.84
N GLY A 68 -0.76 25.49 -1.90
CA GLY A 68 -0.08 24.97 -3.09
C GLY A 68 1.39 25.40 -3.21
N LEU A 69 1.94 26.19 -2.27
CA LEU A 69 3.36 26.56 -2.28
C LEU A 69 4.23 25.30 -2.19
N LEU A 70 5.10 25.07 -3.18
CA LEU A 70 5.97 23.92 -3.31
C LEU A 70 7.42 24.26 -2.96
N ILE A 71 8.04 23.46 -2.11
CA ILE A 71 9.46 23.56 -1.74
C ILE A 71 10.12 22.18 -1.72
N TYR A 72 11.45 22.15 -1.75
CA TYR A 72 12.24 20.96 -1.44
C TYR A 72 12.85 21.12 -0.05
N ASN A 73 12.46 20.25 0.89
CA ASN A 73 12.96 20.25 2.26
C ASN A 73 14.28 19.49 2.33
N THR A 74 15.39 20.19 2.58
CA THR A 74 16.75 19.62 2.65
C THR A 74 17.05 18.92 3.98
N SER A 75 16.27 19.18 5.03
CA SER A 75 16.39 18.43 6.28
C SER A 75 15.78 17.03 6.15
N ASN A 76 14.72 16.90 5.36
CA ASN A 76 13.98 15.64 5.17
C ASN A 76 14.18 15.00 3.79
N ASN A 77 14.99 15.62 2.92
CA ASN A 77 15.31 15.19 1.56
C ASN A 77 14.08 14.86 0.68
N ARG A 78 13.05 15.72 0.70
CA ARG A 78 11.80 15.48 -0.04
C ARG A 78 11.10 16.77 -0.47
N PHE A 79 10.26 16.68 -1.50
CA PHE A 79 9.33 17.74 -1.86
C PHE A 79 8.19 17.83 -0.85
N GLU A 80 7.83 19.05 -0.47
CA GLU A 80 6.69 19.34 0.41
C GLU A 80 5.87 20.49 -0.18
N TYR A 81 4.55 20.43 -0.05
CA TYR A 81 3.68 21.54 -0.40
C TYR A 81 2.79 21.94 0.78
N TYR A 82 2.43 23.23 0.83
CA TYR A 82 1.55 23.74 1.87
C TYR A 82 0.08 23.54 1.48
N THR A 83 -0.71 22.90 2.34
CA THR A 83 -2.13 22.60 2.06
C THR A 83 -3.08 23.76 2.34
N GLY A 84 -2.58 24.87 2.88
CA GLY A 84 -3.38 25.92 3.51
C GLY A 84 -3.38 25.84 5.04
N ALA A 85 -3.03 24.67 5.60
CA ALA A 85 -2.96 24.46 7.05
C ALA A 85 -1.65 23.82 7.53
N THR A 86 -1.07 22.89 6.75
CA THR A 86 0.17 22.20 7.14
C THR A 86 1.02 21.88 5.92
N TRP A 87 2.31 21.64 6.16
CA TRP A 87 3.24 21.14 5.15
C TRP A 87 3.11 19.62 5.05
N VAL A 88 2.81 19.13 3.85
CA VAL A 88 2.74 17.70 3.58
C VAL A 88 3.78 17.31 2.52
N PRO A 89 4.42 16.14 2.65
CA PRO A 89 5.30 15.65 1.60
C PRO A 89 4.50 15.22 0.37
N ILE A 90 5.08 15.41 -0.82
CA ILE A 90 4.63 14.67 -2.01
C ILE A 90 5.16 13.25 -1.84
N LEU A 91 4.26 12.30 -1.55
CA LEU A 91 4.64 10.90 -1.34
C LEU A 91 5.15 10.30 -2.66
N THR A 92 6.40 9.82 -2.67
CA THR A 92 7.02 9.21 -3.87
C THR A 92 6.82 7.69 -3.95
N ASN A 93 6.09 7.09 -3.01
CA ASN A 93 5.92 5.64 -2.96
C ASN A 93 4.48 5.28 -2.63
N GLY A 94 3.77 4.70 -3.59
CA GLY A 94 2.53 3.95 -3.37
C GLY A 94 2.74 2.64 -2.60
N ILE A 95 3.82 2.55 -1.80
CA ILE A 95 4.05 1.44 -0.89
C ILE A 95 3.21 1.74 0.34
N ILE A 96 2.03 1.12 0.39
CA ILE A 96 1.25 1.06 1.61
C ILE A 96 2.09 0.29 2.62
N SER A 97 2.66 0.99 3.59
CA SER A 97 3.36 0.34 4.71
C SER A 97 2.35 -0.54 5.45
N LEU A 98 2.67 -1.83 5.57
CA LEU A 98 1.89 -2.78 6.33
C LEU A 98 2.75 -3.25 7.49
N ASP A 99 2.30 -3.00 8.71
CA ASP A 99 3.00 -3.44 9.91
C ASP A 99 3.16 -4.96 9.93
N ASN A 100 4.19 -5.43 10.66
CA ASN A 100 4.47 -6.86 10.82
C ASN A 100 3.22 -7.66 11.24
N SER A 101 3.07 -8.85 10.67
CA SER A 101 1.99 -9.80 11.00
C SER A 101 0.57 -9.27 10.75
N ARG A 102 0.41 -8.29 9.85
CA ARG A 102 -0.90 -7.84 9.33
C ARG A 102 -1.09 -8.30 7.89
N ILE A 103 -2.35 -8.41 7.48
CA ILE A 103 -2.78 -8.66 6.11
C ILE A 103 -3.67 -7.51 5.64
N PHE A 104 -3.72 -7.25 4.33
CA PHE A 104 -4.71 -6.32 3.81
C PHE A 104 -6.07 -7.01 3.65
N VAL A 105 -7.09 -6.41 4.23
CA VAL A 105 -8.50 -6.78 4.03
C VAL A 105 -9.32 -5.54 3.69
N GLY A 106 -10.45 -5.70 3.00
CA GLY A 106 -11.37 -4.60 2.75
C GLY A 106 -12.12 -4.21 4.03
N ASN A 107 -12.23 -2.91 4.30
CA ASN A 107 -13.11 -2.39 5.35
C ASN A 107 -14.54 -2.12 4.82
N ALA A 108 -15.44 -1.62 5.68
CA ALA A 108 -16.84 -1.33 5.31
C ALA A 108 -17.00 -0.30 4.17
N SER A 109 -15.95 0.46 3.85
CA SER A 109 -15.90 1.41 2.74
C SER A 109 -15.19 0.86 1.50
N ASN A 110 -14.89 -0.44 1.46
CA ASN A 110 -14.14 -1.13 0.39
C ASN A 110 -12.70 -0.63 0.22
N ILE A 111 -12.06 -0.17 1.31
CA ILE A 111 -10.67 0.29 1.31
C ILE A 111 -9.78 -0.76 1.96
N ALA A 112 -8.65 -1.08 1.31
CA ALA A 112 -7.63 -1.97 1.86
C ALA A 112 -7.10 -1.42 3.19
N THR A 113 -7.26 -2.19 4.26
CA THR A 113 -6.83 -1.86 5.62
C THR A 113 -6.00 -3.02 6.16
N GLY A 114 -4.86 -2.71 6.76
CA GLY A 114 -4.05 -3.73 7.43
C GLY A 114 -4.75 -4.23 8.68
N VAL A 115 -4.98 -5.53 8.82
CA VAL A 115 -5.65 -6.16 9.98
C VAL A 115 -4.83 -7.37 10.44
N VAL A 116 -4.79 -7.60 11.75
CA VAL A 116 -4.17 -8.81 12.33
C VAL A 116 -5.11 -9.98 12.08
N LEU A 117 -4.59 -11.09 11.55
CA LEU A 117 -5.35 -12.33 11.53
C LEU A 117 -5.54 -12.84 12.96
N SER A 118 -6.79 -13.06 13.37
CA SER A 118 -7.14 -13.46 14.73
C SER A 118 -8.34 -14.42 14.75
N GLY A 119 -8.58 -15.04 15.90
CA GLY A 119 -9.62 -16.06 16.08
C GLY A 119 -8.97 -17.43 16.01
N ASP A 120 -9.35 -18.20 14.99
CA ASP A 120 -8.89 -19.59 14.84
C ASP A 120 -7.44 -19.72 14.36
N ALA A 121 -6.88 -18.64 13.81
CA ALA A 121 -5.58 -18.66 13.20
C ALA A 121 -4.81 -17.37 13.46
N THR A 122 -3.49 -17.46 13.37
CA THR A 122 -2.54 -16.35 13.39
C THR A 122 -1.59 -16.47 12.20
N ILE A 123 -1.02 -15.36 11.74
CA ILE A 123 0.01 -15.35 10.71
C ILE A 123 1.24 -14.59 11.19
N THR A 124 2.44 -15.14 10.96
CA THR A 124 3.70 -14.44 11.27
C THR A 124 4.12 -13.51 10.14
N ASN A 125 5.05 -12.60 10.42
CA ASN A 125 5.69 -11.76 9.40
C ASN A 125 6.55 -12.55 8.39
N THR A 126 6.81 -13.84 8.62
CA THR A 126 7.45 -14.76 7.67
C THR A 126 6.43 -15.50 6.80
N GLY A 127 5.13 -15.23 6.95
CA GLY A 127 4.06 -15.85 6.17
C GLY A 127 3.58 -17.21 6.70
N VAL A 128 3.99 -17.62 7.91
CA VAL A 128 3.54 -18.90 8.49
C VAL A 128 2.14 -18.73 9.08
N LEU A 129 1.16 -19.44 8.53
CA LEU A 129 -0.20 -19.55 9.06
C LEU A 129 -0.25 -20.66 10.11
N THR A 130 -0.61 -20.31 11.34
CA THR A 130 -0.79 -21.26 12.44
C THR A 130 -2.25 -21.27 12.88
N ILE A 131 -2.89 -22.43 12.84
CA ILE A 131 -4.20 -22.65 13.46
C ILE A 131 -3.97 -22.84 14.97
N ALA A 132 -4.74 -22.15 15.81
CA ALA A 132 -4.60 -22.26 17.25
C ALA A 132 -5.02 -23.65 17.76
N ASN A 133 -4.44 -24.07 18.89
CA ASN A 133 -4.87 -25.29 19.55
C ASN A 133 -6.38 -25.23 19.83
N ASP A 134 -7.06 -26.36 19.61
CA ASP A 134 -8.51 -26.52 19.79
C ASP A 134 -9.39 -25.58 18.95
N ALA A 135 -8.81 -24.81 18.01
CA ALA A 135 -9.56 -23.88 17.18
C ALA A 135 -10.54 -24.60 16.24
N ILE A 136 -10.18 -25.81 15.79
CA ILE A 136 -11.05 -26.66 14.98
C ILE A 136 -11.85 -27.58 15.90
N THR A 137 -13.02 -27.11 16.31
CA THR A 137 -13.97 -27.90 17.10
C THR A 137 -14.75 -28.87 16.22
N THR A 138 -15.40 -29.86 16.83
CA THR A 138 -16.28 -30.81 16.12
C THR A 138 -17.39 -30.10 15.35
N ALA A 139 -17.94 -29.01 15.85
CA ALA A 139 -18.96 -28.22 15.13
C ALA A 139 -18.46 -27.60 13.82
N LYS A 140 -17.14 -27.36 13.69
CA LYS A 140 -16.51 -26.84 12.46
C LYS A 140 -16.15 -27.95 11.47
N ILE A 141 -16.20 -29.21 11.91
CA ILE A 141 -16.00 -30.39 11.10
C ILE A 141 -17.38 -30.98 10.82
N SER A 142 -17.92 -30.78 9.62
CA SER A 142 -19.18 -31.45 9.26
C SER A 142 -19.03 -32.97 9.37
N ASP A 143 -19.97 -33.65 10.05
CA ASP A 143 -19.91 -35.09 10.34
C ASP A 143 -19.66 -35.94 9.08
N THR A 144 -20.22 -35.53 7.95
CA THR A 144 -20.07 -36.21 6.65
C THR A 144 -18.67 -36.04 6.04
N GLN A 145 -17.90 -35.05 6.50
CA GLN A 145 -16.55 -34.78 6.01
C GLN A 145 -15.51 -35.67 6.68
N VAL A 146 -15.80 -36.29 7.83
CA VAL A 146 -14.97 -37.33 8.45
C VAL A 146 -15.42 -38.69 7.92
N THR A 147 -15.05 -38.99 6.67
CA THR A 147 -15.47 -40.23 6.03
C THR A 147 -14.66 -41.43 6.50
N ASN A 148 -15.23 -42.64 6.39
CA ASN A 148 -14.51 -43.89 6.66
C ASN A 148 -13.19 -43.99 5.89
N ALA A 149 -13.10 -43.45 4.67
CA ALA A 149 -11.86 -43.43 3.90
C ALA A 149 -10.76 -42.55 4.53
N LYS A 150 -11.13 -41.42 5.16
CA LYS A 150 -10.20 -40.55 5.89
C LYS A 150 -9.80 -41.16 7.23
N LEU A 151 -10.71 -41.90 7.86
CA LEU A 151 -10.45 -42.62 9.10
C LEU A 151 -9.67 -43.92 8.86
N ALA A 152 -9.81 -44.60 7.72
CA ALA A 152 -9.22 -45.93 7.51
C ALA A 152 -7.68 -45.94 7.54
N THR A 153 -7.03 -44.86 7.12
CA THR A 153 -5.57 -44.71 7.25
C THR A 153 -5.15 -44.16 8.62
N ALA A 154 -6.05 -43.41 9.27
CA ALA A 154 -5.82 -42.85 10.59
C ALA A 154 -6.04 -43.88 11.71
N ILE A 155 -6.95 -44.83 11.53
CA ILE A 155 -7.37 -45.86 12.49
C ILE A 155 -7.17 -47.23 11.80
N ASP A 156 -5.96 -47.79 11.89
CA ASP A 156 -5.57 -49.11 11.36
C ASP A 156 -5.77 -50.21 12.42
N ALA A 157 -5.69 -51.50 12.06
CA ALA A 157 -5.85 -52.64 12.98
C ALA A 157 -4.96 -52.58 14.25
N THR A 158 -3.86 -51.82 14.25
CA THR A 158 -3.03 -51.56 15.43
C THR A 158 -3.68 -50.50 16.33
N LYS A 159 -4.26 -49.46 15.71
CA LYS A 159 -5.07 -48.38 16.33
C LYS A 159 -6.57 -48.71 16.50
N LEU A 160 -6.91 -49.96 16.20
CA LEU A 160 -8.24 -50.54 16.24
C LEU A 160 -8.16 -51.76 17.19
N ALA A 161 -7.05 -52.49 17.24
CA ALA A 161 -6.72 -53.27 18.44
C ALA A 161 -6.64 -52.38 19.70
N ASP A 162 -6.38 -51.08 19.55
CA ASP A 162 -6.58 -50.06 20.60
C ASP A 162 -7.93 -49.29 20.53
N GLY A 163 -8.86 -49.61 19.59
CA GLY A 163 -10.11 -48.85 19.39
C GLY A 163 -11.18 -49.27 18.35
N SER A 164 -11.18 -50.49 17.77
CA SER A 164 -12.08 -50.99 16.68
C SER A 164 -13.34 -51.63 17.16
N VAL A 165 -13.43 -51.80 18.45
CA VAL A 165 -14.43 -52.66 18.97
C VAL A 165 -15.64 -51.80 19.25
N ASP A 166 -16.75 -52.08 18.56
CA ASP A 166 -18.00 -51.39 18.87
C ASP A 166 -18.34 -51.66 20.35
N ASN A 167 -18.98 -50.75 21.08
CA ASN A 167 -19.19 -50.97 22.52
C ASN A 167 -19.86 -52.32 22.82
N THR A 168 -20.76 -52.80 21.97
CA THR A 168 -21.53 -54.05 22.09
C THR A 168 -20.75 -55.29 21.63
N GLU A 169 -19.99 -55.22 20.55
CA GLU A 169 -19.09 -56.28 20.04
C GLU A 169 -17.82 -56.40 20.89
N PHE A 170 -17.36 -55.34 21.54
CA PHE A 170 -16.33 -55.37 22.59
C PHE A 170 -16.87 -56.01 23.85
N GLN A 171 -18.16 -55.77 24.13
CA GLN A 171 -18.88 -56.44 25.19
C GLN A 171 -19.16 -57.93 24.89
N TYR A 172 -19.26 -58.37 23.63
CA TYR A 172 -19.31 -59.79 23.27
C TYR A 172 -17.94 -60.48 23.38
N LEU A 173 -16.85 -59.73 23.27
CA LEU A 173 -15.51 -60.19 23.66
C LEU A 173 -15.26 -60.18 25.19
N ASN A 174 -16.11 -59.55 26.01
CA ASN A 174 -15.97 -59.45 27.48
C ASN A 174 -15.97 -60.81 28.21
N GLY A 175 -16.49 -61.86 27.57
CA GLY A 175 -16.48 -63.24 28.10
C GLY A 175 -15.35 -64.13 27.59
N VAL A 176 -14.55 -63.63 26.65
CA VAL A 176 -13.47 -64.36 26.00
C VAL A 176 -12.22 -64.25 26.88
N THR A 177 -11.75 -65.36 27.45
CA THR A 177 -10.60 -65.42 28.38
C THR A 177 -9.24 -65.65 27.69
N SER A 178 -9.21 -65.82 26.36
CA SER A 178 -7.97 -65.91 25.54
C SER A 178 -8.22 -65.48 24.09
N ASN A 179 -7.19 -65.47 23.23
CA ASN A 179 -7.37 -65.28 21.79
C ASN A 179 -8.51 -66.17 21.27
N ILE A 180 -9.42 -65.62 20.46
CA ILE A 180 -10.62 -66.32 20.00
C ILE A 180 -10.26 -67.69 19.40
N GLN A 181 -9.16 -67.73 18.64
CA GLN A 181 -8.64 -68.96 18.07
C GLN A 181 -8.36 -70.03 19.15
N THR A 182 -7.65 -69.68 20.22
CA THR A 182 -7.30 -70.60 21.31
C THR A 182 -8.53 -71.11 22.08
N GLN A 183 -9.56 -70.28 22.25
CA GLN A 183 -10.80 -70.73 22.89
C GLN A 183 -11.56 -71.74 22.02
N LEU A 184 -11.57 -71.52 20.71
CA LEU A 184 -12.22 -72.42 19.77
C LEU A 184 -11.46 -73.75 19.64
N ASP A 185 -10.14 -73.68 19.63
CA ASP A 185 -9.26 -74.85 19.56
C ASP A 185 -9.36 -75.74 20.83
N SER A 186 -9.92 -75.20 21.93
CA SER A 186 -10.11 -75.88 23.22
C SER A 186 -11.52 -76.47 23.45
N LYS A 187 -12.40 -76.38 22.44
CA LYS A 187 -13.77 -76.92 22.46
C LYS A 187 -13.87 -78.20 21.64
#